data_AF-A0A1Y4K4D5-F1
#
_entry.id   AF-A0A1Y4K4D5-F1
#
_cell.length_a   1.000
_cell.length_b   1.000
_cell.length_c   1.000
_cell.angle_alpha   90.00
_cell.angle_beta   90.00
_cell.angle_gamma   90.00
#
_symmetry.space_group_name_H-M   'P 1'
#
loop_
_entity.id
_entity.type
_entity.pdbx_description
1 polymer ?
#
loop_
_entity_poly.entity_id
_entity_poly.type
_entity_poly.pdbx_seq_one_letter_code
_entity_poly.pdbx_strand_id
1 'polypeptide(L)'
;MPMSDYEPASGWNLPPGCFEWDPAAPWNAPDPWEGRSCGECRNCSECKLLDGTKVKVCTCDECDLEEIDPDAPACEGFEDH
;
A
#
# COMPACT_ATOMS: atom_id res chain seq x y z
N MET A 1 3.76 -2.98 31.04
CA MET A 1 2.60 -2.39 31.75
C MET A 1 1.36 -2.98 31.11
N PRO A 2 0.35 -3.44 31.87
CA PRO A 2 -0.83 -4.07 31.29
C PRO A 2 -1.63 -3.05 30.47
N MET A 3 -2.08 -3.44 29.28
CA MET A 3 -2.85 -2.62 28.30
C MET A 3 -4.21 -2.11 28.83
N SER A 4 -4.55 -2.38 30.10
CA SER A 4 -5.81 -1.99 30.73
C SER A 4 -5.86 -0.53 31.20
N ASP A 5 -4.73 0.19 31.19
CA ASP A 5 -4.67 1.60 31.62
C ASP A 5 -4.86 2.61 30.47
N TYR A 6 -4.99 2.15 29.22
CA TYR A 6 -5.18 3.01 28.05
C TYR A 6 -6.65 3.20 27.65
N GLU A 7 -7.57 2.41 28.23
CA GLU A 7 -9.01 2.54 28.01
C GLU A 7 -9.66 3.24 29.22
N PRO A 8 -10.16 4.49 29.08
CA PRO A 8 -10.91 5.13 30.15
C PRO A 8 -12.22 4.38 30.39
N ALA A 9 -12.63 4.31 31.67
CA ALA A 9 -13.89 3.69 32.08
C ALA A 9 -15.09 4.34 31.38
N SER A 10 -15.61 3.65 30.36
CA SER A 10 -16.90 3.87 29.70
C SER A 10 -17.27 5.33 29.40
N GLY A 11 -16.90 5.83 28.22
CA GLY A 11 -17.38 7.14 27.77
C GLY A 11 -17.34 7.35 26.26
N TRP A 12 -16.46 6.64 25.56
CA TRP A 12 -16.38 6.64 24.11
C TRP A 12 -16.89 5.30 23.63
N ASN A 13 -18.00 5.30 22.90
CA ASN A 13 -18.64 4.09 22.36
C ASN A 13 -17.85 3.48 21.18
N LEU A 14 -16.52 3.53 21.27
CA LEU A 14 -15.59 3.05 20.27
C LEU A 14 -15.26 1.59 20.58
N PRO A 15 -15.12 0.73 19.56
CA PRO A 15 -14.60 -0.62 19.75
C PRO A 15 -13.22 -0.58 20.43
N PRO A 16 -12.85 -1.61 21.21
CA PRO A 16 -11.48 -1.74 21.70
C PRO A 16 -10.48 -1.65 20.53
N GLY A 17 -9.41 -0.88 20.68
CA GLY A 17 -8.42 -0.61 19.63
C GLY A 17 -8.70 0.61 18.73
N CYS A 18 -9.79 1.35 18.95
CA CYS A 18 -10.13 2.56 18.19
C CYS A 18 -9.60 3.89 18.79
N PHE A 19 -8.72 3.84 19.80
CA PHE A 19 -8.15 5.06 20.40
C PHE A 19 -7.01 5.61 19.56
N GLU A 20 -7.03 6.93 19.31
CA GLU A 20 -6.04 7.65 18.47
C GLU A 20 -4.58 7.40 18.91
N TRP A 21 -4.36 7.13 20.20
CA TRP A 21 -3.04 6.91 20.80
C TRP A 21 -2.70 5.44 21.04
N ASP A 22 -3.54 4.50 20.61
CA ASP A 22 -3.25 3.07 20.76
C ASP A 22 -2.13 2.67 19.77
N PRO A 23 -0.91 2.35 20.24
CA PRO A 23 0.16 1.94 19.35
C PRO A 23 -0.10 0.59 18.66
N ALA A 24 -1.04 -0.21 19.16
CA ALA A 24 -1.47 -1.47 18.56
C ALA A 24 -2.66 -1.30 17.60
N ALA A 25 -3.12 -0.07 17.36
CA ALA A 25 -4.19 0.19 16.41
C ALA A 25 -3.81 -0.30 14.99
N PRO A 26 -4.76 -0.87 14.24
CA PRO A 26 -4.47 -1.47 12.95
C PRO A 26 -3.95 -0.47 11.89
N TRP A 27 -4.30 0.82 11.99
CA TRP A 27 -3.78 1.86 11.09
C TRP A 27 -2.35 2.32 11.43
N ASN A 28 -1.79 1.89 12.57
CA ASN A 28 -0.39 2.09 12.91
C ASN A 28 0.49 0.95 12.41
N ALA A 29 -0.10 -0.10 11.82
CA ALA A 29 0.66 -1.13 11.12
C ALA A 29 1.36 -0.52 9.91
N PRO A 30 2.59 -0.96 9.58
CA PRO A 30 3.26 -0.53 8.37
C PRO A 30 2.41 -0.88 7.15
N ASP A 31 2.50 -0.05 6.12
CA ASP A 31 1.83 -0.31 4.85
C ASP A 31 2.25 -1.71 4.33
N PRO A 32 1.31 -2.58 3.94
CA PRO A 32 1.63 -3.92 3.44
C PRO A 32 2.58 -3.93 2.22
N TRP A 33 2.64 -2.80 1.50
CA TRP A 33 3.43 -2.61 0.31
C TRP A 33 4.72 -1.80 0.57
N GLU A 34 4.99 -1.43 1.83
CA GLU A 34 6.24 -0.77 2.22
C GLU A 34 7.45 -1.62 1.80
N GLY A 35 8.36 -1.00 1.03
CA GLY A 35 9.56 -1.65 0.51
C GLY A 35 9.35 -2.47 -0.77
N ARG A 36 8.13 -2.55 -1.31
CA ARG A 36 7.87 -3.10 -2.65
C ARG A 36 8.04 -2.02 -3.70
N SER A 37 8.39 -2.43 -4.92
CA SER A 37 8.45 -1.51 -6.05
C SER A 37 7.16 -1.53 -6.87
N CYS A 38 6.78 -0.40 -7.46
CA CYS A 38 5.60 -0.32 -8.32
C CYS A 38 5.68 -1.40 -9.39
N GLY A 39 6.85 -1.65 -9.99
CA GLY A 39 7.03 -2.70 -10.98
C GLY A 39 6.61 -4.12 -10.54
N GLU A 40 6.46 -4.42 -9.25
CA GLU A 40 5.94 -5.71 -8.79
C GLU A 40 4.40 -5.80 -8.77
N CYS A 41 3.72 -4.72 -9.15
CA CYS A 41 2.26 -4.65 -9.17
C CYS A 41 1.63 -5.54 -10.26
N ARG A 42 0.34 -5.85 -10.11
CA ARG A 42 -0.40 -6.65 -11.11
C ARG A 42 -0.64 -5.89 -12.43
N ASN A 43 -0.69 -4.56 -12.37
CA ASN A 43 -0.89 -3.68 -13.53
C ASN A 43 0.40 -3.48 -14.34
N CYS A 44 1.49 -4.12 -13.92
CA CYS A 44 2.82 -3.96 -14.44
C CYS A 44 3.19 -5.15 -15.34
N SER A 45 3.70 -4.88 -16.54
CA SER A 45 4.10 -5.93 -17.49
C SER A 45 5.43 -5.61 -18.17
N GLU A 46 6.19 -6.66 -18.49
CA GLU A 46 7.37 -6.54 -19.36
C GLU A 46 6.92 -6.57 -20.82
N CYS A 47 7.20 -5.49 -21.53
CA CYS A 47 6.91 -5.34 -22.95
C CYS A 47 8.21 -5.40 -23.75
N LYS A 48 8.14 -6.00 -24.95
CA LYS A 48 9.24 -5.98 -25.92
C LYS A 48 8.87 -5.04 -27.07
N LEU A 49 9.64 -3.97 -27.22
CA LEU A 49 9.52 -3.01 -28.30
C LEU A 49 9.95 -3.63 -29.64
N LEU A 50 9.58 -2.97 -30.75
CA LEU A 50 9.86 -3.45 -32.11
C LEU A 50 11.36 -3.53 -32.43
N ASP A 51 12.18 -2.70 -31.77
CA ASP A 51 13.64 -2.71 -31.86
C ASP A 51 14.29 -3.82 -31.02
N GLY A 52 13.49 -4.57 -30.25
CA GLY A 52 13.93 -5.63 -29.36
C GLY A 52 14.23 -5.19 -27.93
N THR A 53 14.12 -3.89 -27.62
CA THR A 53 14.30 -3.34 -26.28
C THR A 53 13.19 -3.83 -25.35
N LYS A 54 13.57 -4.23 -24.12
CA LYS A 54 12.63 -4.61 -23.08
C LYS A 54 12.37 -3.42 -22.16
N VAL A 55 11.10 -3.12 -21.93
CA VAL A 55 10.66 -2.04 -21.05
C VAL A 55 9.58 -2.56 -20.10
N LYS A 56 9.49 -1.97 -18.92
CA LYS A 56 8.44 -2.27 -17.95
C LYS A 56 7.40 -1.15 -18.02
N VAL A 57 6.14 -1.50 -18.20
CA VAL A 57 5.06 -0.53 -18.44
C VAL A 57 3.88 -0.87 -17.55
N CYS A 58 3.21 0.17 -17.06
CA CYS A 58 2.16 0.05 -16.05
C CYS A 58 0.95 0.88 -16.41
N THR A 59 -0.22 0.38 -16.02
CA THR A 59 -1.47 1.12 -16.13
C THR A 59 -1.89 1.58 -14.73
N CYS A 60 -1.43 2.76 -14.33
CA CYS A 60 -1.61 3.30 -12.98
C CYS A 60 -2.93 4.06 -12.82
N ASP A 61 -3.49 4.62 -13.90
CA ASP A 61 -4.73 5.39 -13.91
C ASP A 61 -5.57 5.05 -15.14
N GLU A 62 -6.79 4.55 -14.91
CA GLU A 62 -7.93 4.46 -15.84
C GLU A 62 -7.67 4.15 -17.34
N CYS A 63 -6.63 3.38 -17.65
CA CYS A 63 -6.27 2.75 -18.94
C CYS A 63 -5.10 3.36 -19.74
N ASP A 64 -4.40 4.38 -19.25
CA ASP A 64 -3.20 4.86 -19.96
C ASP A 64 -1.95 4.03 -19.61
N LEU A 65 -1.22 3.60 -20.64
CA LEU A 65 0.08 2.93 -20.50
C LEU A 65 1.14 3.97 -20.21
N GLU A 66 1.61 4.02 -18.98
CA GLU A 66 2.70 4.87 -18.57
C GLU A 66 3.99 4.07 -18.42
N GLU A 67 5.08 4.63 -18.94
CA GLU A 67 6.41 4.15 -18.59
C GLU A 67 6.67 4.56 -17.14
N ILE A 68 6.87 3.57 -16.29
CA ILE A 68 7.23 3.80 -14.90
C ILE A 68 8.70 3.51 -14.66
N ASP A 69 9.25 4.16 -13.64
CA ASP A 69 10.48 3.70 -13.02
C ASP A 69 10.18 2.38 -12.29
N PRO A 70 10.78 1.23 -12.68
CA PRO A 70 10.55 -0.06 -12.04
C PRO A 70 10.97 -0.09 -10.57
N ASP A 71 11.83 0.84 -10.14
CA ASP A 71 12.32 1.00 -8.77
C ASP A 71 11.55 2.07 -7.99
N ALA A 72 10.51 2.68 -8.60
CA ALA A 72 9.59 3.56 -7.89
C ALA A 72 8.90 2.80 -6.74
N PRO A 73 8.55 3.49 -5.63
CA PRO A 73 7.81 2.87 -4.53
C PRO A 73 6.47 2.29 -5.00
N ALA A 74 5.92 1.36 -4.20
CA ALA A 74 4.62 0.76 -4.46
C ALA A 74 3.54 1.79 -4.82
N CYS A 75 2.76 1.47 -5.84
CA CYS A 75 1.70 2.31 -6.41
C CYS A 75 0.31 1.72 -6.13
N GLU A 76 -0.75 2.48 -6.44
CA GLU A 76 -2.16 2.12 -6.20
C GLU A 76 -2.58 0.76 -6.81
N GLY A 77 -1.85 0.27 -7.82
CA GLY A 77 -2.10 -1.04 -8.43
C GLY A 77 -1.96 -2.25 -7.49
N PHE A 78 -1.50 -2.05 -6.24
CA PHE A 78 -1.54 -3.07 -5.19
C PHE A 78 -2.84 -3.08 -4.38
N GLU A 79 -3.60 -1.98 -4.35
CA GLU A 79 -4.78 -1.82 -3.51
C GLU A 79 -6.09 -2.21 -4.22
N ASP A 80 -6.15 -2.07 -5.54
CA ASP A 80 -7.31 -2.54 -6.31
C ASP A 80 -7.40 -4.07 -6.25
N HIS A 81 -8.51 -4.60 -5.71
CA HIS A 81 -8.83 -6.03 -5.67
C HIS A 81 -9.82 -6.43 -6.77
#